data_AF-A0A943LVT3-F1
#
_entry.id   AF-A0A943LVT3-F1
#
_cell.length_a   1.000
_cell.length_b   1.000
_cell.length_c   1.000
_cell.angle_alpha   90.00
_cell.angle_beta   90.00
_cell.angle_gamma   90.00
#
_symmetry.space_group_name_H-M   'P 1'
#
loop_
_entity.id
_entity.type
_entity.pdbx_description
1 polymer ?
#
loop_
_entity_poly.entity_id
_entity_poly.type
_entity_poly.pdbx_seq_one_letter_code
_entity_poly.pdbx_strand_id
1 'polypeptide(L)'
;MIDVEKLIKQNSELMTLLKIIHSFQLNDCWLCAGTLRNYIWDYLSTGNTSSNINFSDIDVIFFDKNISYEQTVEIENQIKRKYPEYNWEIK
;
A
#
# COMPACT_ATOMS: atom_id res chain seq x y z
N MET A 1 -4.09 15.41 19.62
CA MET A 1 -3.09 14.89 18.67
C MET A 1 -3.73 13.72 17.94
N ILE A 2 -3.62 13.64 16.62
CA ILE A 2 -4.24 12.54 15.85
C ILE A 2 -3.40 11.29 16.01
N ASP A 3 -4.06 10.19 16.31
CA ASP A 3 -3.47 8.86 16.36
C ASP A 3 -3.61 8.20 14.98
N VAL A 4 -2.53 8.27 14.20
CA VAL A 4 -2.49 7.77 12.83
C VAL A 4 -2.64 6.24 12.80
N GLU A 5 -2.05 5.54 13.76
CA GLU A 5 -2.15 4.07 13.85
C GLU A 5 -3.61 3.65 14.05
N LYS A 6 -4.31 4.31 14.98
CA LYS A 6 -5.73 4.05 15.22
C LYS A 6 -6.57 4.32 13.97
N LEU A 7 -6.30 5.42 13.27
CA LEU A 7 -7.02 5.78 12.05
C LEU A 7 -6.84 4.72 10.95
N ILE A 8 -5.61 4.26 10.74
CA ILE A 8 -5.29 3.19 9.78
C ILE A 8 -6.03 1.90 10.16
N LYS A 9 -5.98 1.49 11.44
CA LYS A 9 -6.61 0.26 11.93
C LYS A 9 -8.14 0.26 11.81
N GLN A 10 -8.78 1.44 11.82
CA GLN A 10 -10.22 1.57 11.65
C GLN A 10 -10.67 1.40 10.20
N ASN A 11 -9.78 1.56 9.22
CA ASN A 11 -10.09 1.35 7.82
C ASN A 11 -9.81 -0.12 7.42
N SER A 12 -10.88 -0.88 7.21
CA SER A 12 -10.79 -2.31 6.87
C SER A 12 -10.09 -2.56 5.53
N GLU A 13 -10.25 -1.66 4.57
CA GLU A 13 -9.67 -1.81 3.23
C GLU A 13 -8.17 -1.56 3.25
N LEU A 14 -7.72 -0.49 3.94
CA LEU A 14 -6.30 -0.23 4.16
C LEU A 14 -5.63 -1.36 4.94
N MET A 15 -6.29 -1.89 5.97
CA MET A 15 -5.78 -3.05 6.71
C MET A 15 -5.73 -4.32 5.85
N THR A 16 -6.64 -4.48 4.89
CA THR A 16 -6.60 -5.59 3.93
C THR A 16 -5.43 -5.43 2.97
N LEU A 17 -5.22 -4.22 2.44
CA LEU A 17 -4.09 -3.89 1.59
C LEU A 17 -2.75 -4.17 2.29
N LEU A 18 -2.59 -3.72 3.54
CA LEU A 18 -1.36 -3.96 4.31
C LEU A 18 -1.11 -5.46 4.54
N LYS A 19 -2.15 -6.27 4.74
CA LYS A 19 -2.02 -7.74 4.83
C LYS A 19 -1.60 -8.36 3.50
N ILE A 20 -2.10 -7.86 2.38
CA ILE A 20 -1.70 -8.30 1.04
C ILE A 20 -0.21 -7.99 0.83
N ILE A 21 0.23 -6.76 1.10
CA ILE A 21 1.63 -6.33 0.96
C ILE A 21 2.54 -7.18 1.84
N HIS A 22 2.16 -7.41 3.10
CA HIS A 22 2.89 -8.30 4.00
C HIS A 22 3.00 -9.73 3.47
N SER A 23 2.00 -10.21 2.72
CA SER A 23 2.03 -11.55 2.12
C SER A 23 3.02 -11.71 0.97
N PHE A 24 3.57 -10.63 0.43
CA PHE A 24 4.61 -10.68 -0.61
C PHE A 24 5.94 -11.21 -0.07
N GLN A 25 6.14 -11.15 1.25
CA GLN A 25 7.38 -11.59 1.93
C GLN A 25 8.66 -10.95 1.36
N LEU A 26 8.54 -9.71 0.86
CA LEU A 26 9.67 -8.93 0.38
C LEU A 26 10.43 -8.31 1.57
N ASN A 27 11.75 -8.28 1.47
CA ASN A 27 12.60 -7.67 2.48
C ASN A 27 12.43 -6.15 2.50
N ASP A 28 12.32 -5.59 3.71
CA ASP A 28 12.22 -4.14 3.94
C ASP A 28 11.14 -3.48 3.07
N CYS A 29 9.93 -4.05 3.10
CA CYS A 29 8.82 -3.72 2.21
C CYS A 29 7.82 -2.76 2.88
N TRP A 30 7.48 -1.67 2.21
CA TRP A 30 6.65 -0.58 2.75
C TRP A 30 5.64 -0.08 1.71
N LEU A 31 4.42 0.18 2.17
CA LEU A 31 3.46 0.97 1.40
C LEU A 31 3.92 2.43 1.38
N CYS A 32 4.07 2.99 0.18
CA CYS A 32 4.47 4.37 0.00
C CYS A 32 3.36 5.34 0.42
N ALA A 33 3.78 6.50 0.92
CA ALA A 33 2.91 7.43 1.63
C ALA A 33 1.87 8.16 0.76
N GLY A 34 1.83 7.97 -0.57
CA GLY A 34 0.83 8.61 -1.43
C GLY A 34 -0.60 8.25 -1.03
N THR A 35 -0.88 6.95 -0.94
CA THR A 35 -2.17 6.40 -0.51
C THR A 35 -2.52 6.82 0.91
N LEU A 36 -1.55 6.68 1.84
CA LEU A 36 -1.77 6.99 3.25
C LEU A 36 -1.97 8.50 3.49
N ARG A 37 -1.21 9.35 2.81
CA ARG A 37 -1.34 10.81 2.87
C ARG A 37 -2.73 11.23 2.40
N ASN A 38 -3.18 10.72 1.26
CA ASN A 38 -4.51 11.06 0.73
C ASN A 38 -5.60 10.67 1.75
N TYR A 39 -5.52 9.47 2.33
CA TYR A 39 -6.46 9.03 3.35
C TYR A 39 -6.47 9.93 4.59
N ILE A 40 -5.31 10.25 5.15
CA ILE A 40 -5.19 11.13 6.32
C ILE A 40 -5.68 12.54 5.99
N TRP A 41 -5.35 13.06 4.81
CA TRP A 41 -5.78 14.37 4.35
C TRP A 41 -7.30 14.47 4.20
N ASP A 42 -7.93 13.44 3.63
CA ASP A 42 -9.39 13.39 3.48
C ASP A 42 -10.07 13.34 4.84
N TYR A 43 -9.54 12.54 5.76
CA TYR A 43 -10.04 12.50 7.15
C TYR A 43 -9.91 13.85 7.84
N LEU A 44 -8.76 14.51 7.71
CA LEU A 44 -8.51 15.84 8.28
C LEU A 44 -9.42 16.93 7.69
N SER A 45 -9.73 16.84 6.40
CA SER A 45 -10.49 17.86 5.69
C SER A 45 -12.00 17.70 5.87
N THR A 46 -12.49 16.47 6.00
CA THR A 46 -13.94 16.18 6.04
C THR A 46 -14.43 15.73 7.43
N GLY A 47 -13.52 15.30 8.31
CA GLY A 47 -13.85 14.67 9.59
C GLY A 47 -14.43 13.26 9.47
N ASN A 48 -14.58 12.74 8.25
CA ASN A 48 -15.21 11.45 7.99
C ASN A 48 -14.17 10.40 7.61
N THR A 49 -14.33 9.20 8.16
CA THR A 49 -13.50 8.02 7.83
C THR A 49 -14.10 7.19 6.70
N SER A 50 -15.25 7.59 6.16
CA SER A 50 -16.02 6.88 5.13
C SER A 50 -15.65 7.29 3.71
N SER A 51 -14.67 8.16 3.52
CA SER A 51 -14.10 8.41 2.19
C SER A 51 -13.46 7.12 1.69
N ASN A 52 -13.97 6.61 0.57
CA ASN A 52 -13.33 5.50 -0.14
C ASN A 52 -11.91 5.94 -0.47
N ILE A 53 -10.92 5.17 -0.01
CA ILE A 53 -9.55 5.44 -0.38
C ILE A 53 -9.44 5.19 -1.88
N ASN A 54 -9.00 6.20 -2.61
CA ASN A 54 -8.67 6.00 -4.01
C ASN A 54 -7.36 5.22 -4.09
N PHE A 55 -7.45 3.91 -4.31
CA PHE A 55 -6.33 3.01 -4.52
C PHE A 55 -5.85 2.99 -5.99
N SER A 56 -6.08 4.06 -6.74
CA SER A 56 -5.69 4.15 -8.15
C SER A 56 -4.20 3.98 -8.38
N ASP A 57 -3.37 4.24 -7.36
CA ASP A 57 -1.91 4.16 -7.44
C ASP A 57 -1.37 3.61 -6.12
N ILE A 58 -1.03 2.32 -6.09
CA ILE A 58 -0.43 1.66 -4.91
C ILE A 58 1.05 1.45 -5.16
N ASP A 59 1.84 2.38 -4.64
CA ASP A 59 3.29 2.28 -4.62
C ASP A 59 3.75 1.41 -3.44
N VAL A 60 4.52 0.36 -3.71
CA VAL A 60 5.20 -0.45 -2.71
C VAL A 60 6.69 -0.40 -2.99
N ILE A 61 7.46 0.03 -2.00
CA ILE A 61 8.92 0.04 -2.08
C ILE A 61 9.46 -1.11 -1.26
N PHE A 62 10.49 -1.79 -1.77
CA PHE A 62 11.22 -2.78 -1.01
C PHE A 62 12.72 -2.66 -1.25
N PHE A 63 13.52 -3.20 -0.34
CA PHE A 63 14.97 -3.19 -0.51
C PHE A 63 15.56 -4.57 -0.26
N ASP A 64 16.13 -5.16 -1.31
CA ASP A 64 16.90 -6.39 -1.23
C ASP A 64 18.13 -6.33 -2.14
N LYS A 65 19.32 -6.39 -1.54
CA LYS A 65 20.60 -6.40 -2.25
C LYS A 65 20.84 -7.63 -3.14
N ASN A 66 20.06 -8.69 -2.93
CA ASN A 66 20.21 -9.95 -3.66
C ASN A 66 19.23 -10.06 -4.84
N ILE A 67 18.31 -9.10 -4.98
CA ILE A 67 17.31 -9.08 -6.05
C ILE A 67 17.81 -8.16 -7.17
N SER A 68 17.89 -8.70 -8.39
CA SER A 68 18.20 -7.91 -9.58
C SER A 68 16.99 -7.14 -10.08
N TYR A 69 17.22 -6.16 -10.96
CA TYR A 69 16.13 -5.40 -11.58
C TYR A 69 15.14 -6.31 -12.34
N GLU A 70 15.64 -7.30 -13.06
CA GLU A 70 14.80 -8.26 -13.79
C GLU A 70 13.91 -9.06 -12.83
N GLN A 71 14.46 -9.48 -11.69
CA GLN A 71 13.68 -10.16 -10.66
C GLN A 71 12.63 -9.25 -10.04
N THR A 72 12.93 -7.96 -9.83
CA THR A 72 11.93 -6.96 -9.41
C THR A 72 10.76 -6.87 -10.39
N VAL A 73 11.05 -6.79 -11.69
CA VAL A 73 10.00 -6.76 -12.73
C VAL A 73 9.18 -8.05 -12.75
N GLU A 74 9.80 -9.20 -12.54
CA GLU A 74 9.07 -10.48 -12.43
C GLU A 74 8.15 -10.52 -11.20
N ILE A 75 8.62 -10.05 -10.05
CA ILE A 75 7.85 -9.93 -8.81
C ILE A 75 6.65 -9.02 -9.02
N GLU A 76 6.85 -7.84 -9.61
CA GLU A 76 5.76 -6.90 -9.93
C GLU A 76 4.69 -7.56 -10.80
N ASN A 77 5.11 -8.24 -11.88
CA ASN A 77 4.19 -8.94 -12.78
C ASN A 77 3.46 -10.11 -12.09
N GLN A 78 4.09 -10.79 -11.13
CA GLN A 78 3.42 -11.82 -10.33
C GLN A 78 2.37 -11.21 -9.39
N ILE A 79 2.69 -10.11 -8.71
CA ILE A 79 1.78 -9.39 -7.82
C ILE A 79 0.57 -8.85 -8.60
N LYS A 80 0.80 -8.19 -9.74
CA LYS A 80 -0.25 -7.69 -10.64
C LYS A 80 -1.20 -8.78 -11.12
N ARG A 81 -0.69 -9.98 -11.40
CA ARG A 81 -1.52 -11.13 -11.79
C ARG A 81 -2.30 -11.72 -10.62
N LYS A 82 -1.73 -11.71 -9.42
CA LYS A 82 -2.34 -12.29 -8.22
C LYS A 82 -3.41 -11.38 -7.60
N TYR A 83 -3.23 -10.07 -7.69
CA TYR A 83 -4.12 -9.05 -7.14
C TYR A 83 -4.46 -8.00 -8.21
N PRO A 84 -5.17 -8.38 -9.29
CA PRO A 84 -5.45 -7.48 -10.42
C PRO A 84 -6.39 -6.33 -10.07
N GLU A 85 -7.06 -6.38 -8.93
CA GLU A 85 -7.97 -5.32 -8.45
C GLU A 85 -7.26 -4.01 -8.07
N TYR A 86 -5.93 -4.03 -7.90
CA TYR A 86 -5.13 -2.85 -7.56
C TYR A 86 -4.11 -2.52 -8.65
N ASN A 87 -3.88 -1.23 -8.86
CA ASN A 87 -2.83 -0.76 -9.75
C ASN A 87 -1.50 -0.66 -8.98
N TRP A 88 -0.76 -1.77 -8.95
CA TRP A 88 0.50 -1.88 -8.24
C TRP A 88 1.65 -1.20 -8.98
N GLU A 89 2.48 -0.47 -8.25
CA GLU A 89 3.83 -0.10 -8.65
C GLU A 89 4.79 -0.64 -7.60
N ILE A 90 5.62 -1.64 -7.97
CA ILE A 90 6.57 -2.27 -7.05
C ILE A 90 7.97 -1.82 -7.44
N LYS A 91 8.69 -1.19 -6.50
CA LYS A 91 10.00 -0.58 -6.77
C LYS A 91 11.05 -1.00 -5.75
#